data_AF-A0A6F8TBK2-F1
#
_entry.id   AF-A0A6F8TBK2-F1
#
_cell.length_a   1.000
_cell.length_b   1.000
_cell.length_c   1.000
_cell.angle_alpha   90.00
_cell.angle_beta   90.00
_cell.angle_gamma   90.00
#
_symmetry.space_group_name_H-M   'P 1'
#
loop_
_entity.id
_entity.type
_entity.pdbx_description
1 polymer ?
#
loop_
_entity_poly.entity_id
_entity_poly.type
_entity_poly.pdbx_seq_one_letter_code
_entity_poly.pdbx_strand_id
1 'polypeptide(L)'
;MVWAFWLFLIYLNIILVVRRLHDLNKSGWMGLLLFIPVVQFFFMLYLLLASGTVGTNQYGPVRPSTFIEKLMAWLILIAILISLISTAGFFYYFSGTDTIQTPTQILQKGTEYF
;
A
#
# COMPACT_ATOMS: atom_id res chain seq x y z
N MET A 1 -1.84 -23.73 14.43
CA MET A 1 -0.78 -22.73 14.67
C MET A 1 -0.83 -21.59 13.63
N VAL A 2 -0.75 -21.88 12.33
CA VAL A 2 -0.78 -20.86 11.24
C VAL A 2 -2.06 -20.01 11.25
N TRP A 3 -3.24 -20.61 11.39
CA TRP A 3 -4.52 -19.88 11.42
C TRP A 3 -4.64 -18.88 12.57
N ALA A 4 -4.17 -19.24 13.76
CA ALA A 4 -4.18 -18.35 14.91
C ALA A 4 -3.26 -17.13 14.69
N PHE A 5 -2.11 -17.34 14.05
CA PHE A 5 -1.21 -16.25 13.67
C PHE A 5 -1.87 -15.30 12.66
N TRP A 6 -2.54 -15.83 11.63
CA TRP A 6 -3.29 -15.00 10.67
C TRP A 6 -4.40 -14.18 11.33
N LEU A 7 -5.20 -14.81 12.21
CA LEU A 7 -6.24 -14.12 12.96
C LEU A 7 -5.67 -13.00 13.83
N PHE A 8 -4.52 -13.23 14.47
CA PHE A 8 -3.82 -12.21 15.24
C PHE A 8 -3.37 -11.03 14.38
N LEU A 9 -2.80 -11.28 13.19
CA LEU A 9 -2.41 -10.22 12.26
C LEU A 9 -3.61 -9.41 11.74
N ILE A 10 -4.73 -10.07 11.46
CA ILE A 10 -5.99 -9.41 11.05
C ILE A 10 -6.50 -8.52 12.19
N TYR A 11 -6.52 -9.05 13.43
CA TYR A 11 -6.93 -8.29 14.60
C TYR A 11 -6.09 -7.02 14.80
N LEU A 12 -4.75 -7.14 14.71
CA LEU A 12 -3.86 -5.99 14.80
C LEU A 12 -4.13 -4.96 13.68
N ASN A 13 -4.36 -5.42 12.46
CA ASN A 13 -4.72 -4.53 11.35
C ASN A 13 -6.00 -3.73 11.63
N ILE A 14 -7.04 -4.40 12.12
CA ILE A 14 -8.32 -3.74 12.46
C ILE A 14 -8.08 -2.65 13.52
N ILE A 15 -7.32 -2.95 14.57
CA ILE A 15 -7.01 -1.95 15.62
C ILE A 15 -6.28 -0.74 15.04
N LEU A 16 -5.28 -0.96 14.19
CA LEU A 16 -4.51 0.13 13.58
C LEU A 16 -5.37 1.01 12.68
N VAL A 17 -6.25 0.41 11.86
CA VAL A 17 -7.20 1.15 11.02
C VAL A 17 -8.17 1.97 11.86
N VAL A 18 -8.76 1.38 12.91
CA VAL A 18 -9.68 2.09 13.81
C VAL A 18 -8.97 3.25 14.50
N ARG A 19 -7.75 3.04 15.02
CA ARG A 19 -6.94 4.12 15.60
C ARG A 19 -6.68 5.22 14.58
N ARG A 20 -6.34 4.87 13.34
CA ARG A 20 -6.10 5.85 12.28
C ARG A 20 -7.35 6.66 11.93
N LEU A 21 -8.52 6.03 11.92
CA LEU A 21 -9.80 6.71 11.72
C LEU A 21 -10.13 7.66 12.88
N HIS A 22 -9.85 7.25 14.12
CA HIS A 22 -10.03 8.11 15.28
C HIS A 22 -9.06 9.31 15.25
N ASP A 23 -7.81 9.12 14.79
CA ASP A 23 -6.86 10.22 14.55
C ASP A 23 -7.38 11.23 13.49
N LEU A 24 -8.30 10.81 12.61
CA LEU A 24 -9.01 11.65 11.62
C LEU A 24 -10.38 12.14 12.12
N ASN A 25 -10.73 11.89 13.39
CA ASN A 25 -12.03 12.18 13.98
C ASN A 25 -13.20 11.55 13.21
N LYS A 26 -13.00 10.33 12.69
CA LYS A 26 -13.99 9.52 11.98
C LYS A 26 -14.35 8.27 12.77
N SER A 27 -15.55 7.75 12.52
CA SER A 27 -16.02 6.49 13.11
C SER A 27 -15.18 5.31 12.64
N GLY A 28 -14.78 4.43 13.57
CA GLY A 28 -14.06 3.18 13.26
C GLY A 28 -14.82 2.26 12.29
N TRP A 29 -16.15 2.38 12.22
CA TRP A 29 -16.99 1.65 11.27
C TRP A 29 -16.68 1.95 9.80
N MET A 30 -16.08 3.11 9.50
CA MET A 30 -15.63 3.41 8.14
C MET A 30 -14.53 2.44 7.67
N GLY A 31 -13.89 1.70 8.57
CA GLY A 31 -12.94 0.64 8.23
C GLY A 31 -13.57 -0.47 7.37
N LEU A 32 -14.89 -0.66 7.42
CA LEU A 32 -15.59 -1.63 6.57
C LEU A 32 -15.46 -1.31 5.07
N LEU A 33 -15.19 -0.06 4.70
CA LEU A 33 -14.96 0.35 3.31
C LEU A 33 -13.72 -0.33 2.70
N LEU A 34 -12.78 -0.80 3.53
CA LEU A 34 -11.61 -1.55 3.07
C LEU A 34 -11.96 -2.95 2.53
N PHE A 35 -13.18 -3.45 2.71
CA PHE A 35 -13.61 -4.73 2.13
C PHE A 35 -14.12 -4.62 0.68
N ILE A 36 -14.29 -3.40 0.16
CA ILE A 36 -14.77 -3.16 -1.21
C ILE A 36 -13.55 -2.87 -2.10
N PRO A 37 -13.15 -3.72 -3.06
CA PRO A 37 -11.84 -3.63 -3.72
C PRO A 37 -11.49 -2.27 -4.33
N VAL A 38 -12.42 -1.66 -5.08
CA VAL A 38 -12.19 -0.35 -5.72
C VAL A 38 -12.13 0.77 -4.67
N VAL A 39 -13.04 0.76 -3.71
CA VAL A 39 -13.09 1.77 -2.63
C VAL A 39 -11.89 1.62 -1.70
N GLN A 40 -11.45 0.40 -1.43
CA GLN A 40 -10.31 0.06 -0.59
C GLN A 40 -9.06 0.81 -1.06
N PHE A 41 -8.78 0.82 -2.37
CA PHE A 41 -7.59 1.50 -2.90
C PHE A 41 -7.59 3.00 -2.59
N PHE A 42 -8.66 3.70 -2.97
CA PHE A 42 -8.77 5.15 -2.74
C PHE A 42 -8.86 5.49 -1.24
N PHE A 43 -9.56 4.67 -0.46
CA PHE A 43 -9.71 4.89 0.97
C PHE A 43 -8.41 4.64 1.72
N MET A 44 -7.61 3.65 1.31
CA MET A 44 -6.28 3.41 1.87
C MET A 44 -5.33 4.57 1.55
N LEU A 45 -5.38 5.14 0.33
CA LEU A 45 -4.65 6.37 0.02
C LEU A 45 -5.06 7.54 0.92
N TYR A 46 -6.37 7.72 1.14
CA TYR A 46 -6.87 8.71 2.09
C TYR A 46 -6.34 8.48 3.51
N LEU A 47 -6.41 7.25 4.03
CA LEU A 47 -5.92 6.93 5.37
C LEU A 47 -4.40 7.10 5.49
N LEU A 48 -3.63 6.86 4.44
CA LEU A 48 -2.17 7.05 4.45
C LEU A 48 -1.77 8.52 4.40
N LEU A 49 -2.44 9.33 3.59
CA LEU A 49 -1.98 10.68 3.25
C LEU A 49 -2.70 11.80 3.98
N ALA A 50 -3.93 11.57 4.49
CA ALA A 50 -4.70 12.62 5.15
C ALA A 50 -4.00 13.13 6.42
N SER A 51 -3.98 14.44 6.64
CA SER A 51 -3.55 14.97 7.94
C SER A 51 -4.54 14.54 9.03
N GLY A 52 -4.02 14.21 10.22
CA GLY A 52 -4.83 14.09 11.44
C GLY A 52 -5.57 15.40 11.77
N THR A 53 -6.59 15.32 12.62
CA THR A 53 -7.31 16.52 13.06
C THR A 53 -6.46 17.41 13.96
N VAL A 54 -6.52 18.72 13.72
CA VAL A 54 -5.86 19.73 14.55
C VAL A 54 -6.73 20.01 15.78
N GLY A 55 -6.14 19.90 16.98
CA GLY A 55 -6.85 20.15 18.24
C GLY A 55 -7.60 18.92 18.78
N THR A 56 -8.36 19.11 19.86
CA THR A 56 -9.05 18.02 20.56
C THR A 56 -10.07 17.33 19.66
N ASN A 57 -10.05 16.00 19.62
CA ASN A 57 -11.03 15.21 18.89
C ASN A 57 -11.97 14.46 19.86
N GLN A 58 -13.02 13.83 19.34
CA GLN A 58 -14.00 13.09 20.15
C GLN A 58 -13.42 11.83 20.83
N TYR A 59 -12.20 11.44 20.47
CA TYR A 59 -11.50 10.25 20.93
C TYR A 59 -10.32 10.57 21.87
N GLY A 60 -10.05 11.85 22.16
CA GLY A 60 -9.01 12.29 23.08
C GLY A 60 -8.15 13.45 22.60
N PRO A 61 -7.13 13.82 23.40
CA PRO A 61 -6.18 14.87 23.05
C PRO A 61 -5.20 14.43 21.96
N VAL A 62 -4.68 15.40 21.21
CA VAL A 62 -3.66 15.15 20.19
C VAL A 62 -2.37 14.69 20.85
N ARG A 63 -1.83 13.56 20.38
CA ARG A 63 -0.48 13.12 20.74
C ARG A 63 0.55 13.76 19.80
N PRO A 64 1.66 14.33 20.31
CA PRO A 64 2.75 14.76 19.46
C PRO A 64 3.41 13.52 18.86
N SER A 65 3.55 13.50 17.53
CA SER A 65 4.23 12.41 16.83
C SER A 65 5.74 12.43 17.13
N THR A 66 6.32 11.29 17.48
CA THR A 66 7.76 11.17 17.71
C THR A 66 8.55 11.14 16.40
N PHE A 67 9.87 11.37 16.46
CA PHE A 67 10.73 11.28 15.28
C PHE A 67 10.67 9.87 14.63
N ILE A 68 10.65 8.82 15.44
CA ILE A 68 10.61 7.43 14.96
C ILE A 68 9.30 7.13 14.22
N GLU A 69 8.16 7.63 14.71
CA GLU A 69 6.88 7.46 14.00
C GLU A 69 6.91 8.11 12.61
N LYS A 70 7.52 9.29 12.48
CA LYS A 70 7.69 9.96 11.18
C LYS A 70 8.64 9.19 10.27
N LEU A 71 9.75 8.69 10.80
CA LEU A 71 10.72 7.89 10.03
C LEU A 71 10.06 6.60 9.51
N MET A 72 9.33 5.88 10.37
CA MET A 72 8.60 4.67 9.99
C MET A 72 7.54 4.96 8.92
N ALA A 73 6.81 6.08 9.03
CA ALA A 73 5.84 6.47 8.02
C ALA A 73 6.48 6.68 6.64
N TRP A 74 7.62 7.39 6.57
CA TRP A 74 8.36 7.55 5.31
C TRP A 74 8.87 6.23 4.74
N LEU A 75 9.41 5.35 5.59
CA LEU A 75 9.87 4.03 5.14
C LEU A 75 8.72 3.16 4.61
N ILE A 76 7.55 3.19 5.26
CA ILE A 76 6.35 2.48 4.80
C ILE A 76 5.91 3.00 3.43
N LEU A 77 5.89 4.32 3.22
CA LEU A 77 5.54 4.91 1.93
C LEU A 77 6.52 4.48 0.82
N ILE A 78 7.82 4.48 1.11
CA ILE A 78 8.84 4.00 0.16
C ILE A 78 8.65 2.51 -0.14
N ALA A 79 8.42 1.69 0.88
CA ALA A 79 8.20 0.25 0.71
C ALA A 79 6.95 -0.04 -0.15
N ILE A 80 5.87 0.74 0.01
CA ILE A 80 4.66 0.64 -0.83
C ILE A 80 4.96 1.00 -2.28
N LEU A 81 5.76 2.04 -2.53
CA LEU A 81 6.14 2.41 -3.90
C LEU A 81 7.00 1.34 -4.56
N ILE A 82 7.97 0.78 -3.82
CA ILE A 82 8.80 -0.32 -4.30
C ILE A 82 7.94 -1.55 -4.62
N SER A 83 6.98 -1.89 -3.76
CA SER A 83 6.10 -3.05 -3.99
C SER A 83 5.18 -2.85 -5.19
N LEU A 84 4.68 -1.63 -5.42
CA LEU A 84 3.90 -1.28 -6.62
C LEU A 84 4.74 -1.43 -7.90
N ILE A 85 5.96 -0.91 -7.92
CA ILE A 85 6.87 -1.03 -9.07
C ILE A 85 7.23 -2.50 -9.31
N SER A 86 7.57 -3.25 -8.25
CA SER A 86 7.90 -4.67 -8.34
C SER A 86 6.72 -5.49 -8.86
N THR A 87 5.51 -5.22 -8.38
CA THR A 87 4.28 -5.87 -8.83
C THR A 87 4.01 -5.56 -10.30
N ALA A 88 4.13 -4.30 -10.72
CA ALA A 88 3.98 -3.91 -12.12
C ALA A 88 5.03 -4.57 -13.02
N GLY A 89 6.29 -4.63 -12.59
CA GLY A 89 7.38 -5.31 -13.31
C GLY A 89 7.17 -6.82 -13.42
N PHE A 90 6.64 -7.46 -12.37
CA PHE A 90 6.23 -8.86 -12.40
C PHE A 90 5.10 -9.08 -13.41
N PHE A 91 4.04 -8.28 -13.35
CA PHE A 91 2.94 -8.37 -14.32
C PHE A 91 3.41 -8.11 -15.75
N TYR A 92 4.31 -7.15 -15.96
CA TYR A 92 4.91 -6.88 -17.25
C TYR A 92 5.66 -8.11 -17.79
N TYR A 93 6.53 -8.71 -16.97
CA TYR A 93 7.26 -9.93 -17.33
C TYR A 93 6.33 -11.11 -17.68
N PHE A 94 5.26 -11.31 -16.89
CA PHE A 94 4.29 -12.38 -17.11
C PHE A 94 3.27 -12.09 -18.21
N SER A 95 3.12 -10.83 -18.64
CA SER A 95 2.16 -10.45 -19.70
C SER A 95 2.59 -10.89 -21.11
N GLY A 96 3.78 -11.48 -21.26
CA GLY A 96 4.20 -12.11 -22.51
C GLY A 96 4.34 -11.13 -23.66
N THR A 97 4.71 -9.87 -23.40
CA THR A 97 5.07 -8.95 -24.49
C THR A 97 6.38 -9.41 -25.12
N ASP A 98 6.29 -10.28 -26.14
CA ASP A 98 7.37 -10.81 -26.97
C ASP A 98 8.13 -9.71 -27.77
N THR A 99 7.94 -8.44 -27.43
CA THR A 99 8.41 -7.30 -28.22
C THR A 99 9.81 -6.86 -27.86
N ILE A 100 10.38 -7.27 -26.72
CA ILE A 100 11.81 -7.07 -26.48
C ILE A 100 12.55 -8.22 -27.16
N GLN A 101 12.82 -8.04 -28.44
CA GLN A 101 13.78 -8.87 -29.13
C GLN A 101 15.10 -8.75 -28.38
N THR A 102 15.63 -9.88 -27.88
CA THR A 102 16.97 -9.87 -27.31
C THR A 102 17.96 -9.39 -28.38
N PRO A 103 19.12 -8.80 -28.02
CA PRO A 103 20.11 -8.37 -29.00
C PRO A 103 20.47 -9.48 -30.01
N THR A 104 20.42 -10.75 -29.57
CA THR A 104 20.61 -11.93 -30.41
C THR A 104 19.49 -12.14 -31.44
N GLN A 105 18.22 -11.93 -31.07
CA GLN A 105 17.08 -12.02 -31.98
C GLN A 105 17.06 -10.89 -33.01
N ILE A 106 17.51 -9.68 -32.64
CA ILE A 106 17.65 -8.54 -33.57
C ILE A 106 18.72 -8.85 -34.63
N LEU A 107 19.87 -9.37 -34.21
CA LEU A 107 20.95 -9.76 -35.12
C LEU A 107 20.50 -10.86 -36.08
N GLN A 108 19.82 -11.88 -35.56
CA GLN A 108 19.36 -13.01 -36.37
C GLN A 108 18.30 -12.60 -37.40
N LYS A 109 17.32 -11.78 -37.03
CA LYS A 109 16.38 -11.19 -37.99
C LYS A 109 17.08 -10.29 -38.99
N GLY A 110 18.04 -9.49 -38.57
CA GLY A 110 18.83 -8.63 -39.46
C GLY A 110 19.56 -9.43 -40.53
N THR A 111 20.14 -10.57 -40.17
CA THR A 111 20.82 -11.48 -41.11
C THR A 111 19.88 -12.27 -42.02
N GLU A 112 18.57 -12.33 -41.75
CA GLU A 112 17.60 -12.97 -42.65
C GLU A 112 17.21 -12.10 -43.86
N TYR A 113 17.46 -10.79 -43.80
CA TYR A 113 17.18 -9.86 -44.91
C TYR A 113 18.38 -9.61 -45.83
N PHE A 114 19.55 -10.18 -45.51
CA PHE A 114 20.79 -10.12 -46.30
C PHE A 114 21.17 -11.52 -46.79
#